data_AF-A0A6V7WG72-F1
#
_entry.id   AF-A0A6V7WG72-F1
#
_cell.length_a   1.000
_cell.length_b   1.000
_cell.length_c   1.000
_cell.angle_alpha   90.00
_cell.angle_beta   90.00
_cell.angle_gamma   90.00
#
_symmetry.space_group_name_H-M   'P 1'
#
loop_
_entity.id
_entity.type
_entity.pdbx_description
1 polymer ?
#
loop_
_entity_poly.entity_id
_entity_poly.type
_entity_poly.pdbx_seq_one_letter_code
_entity_poly.pdbx_strand_id
1 'polypeptide(L)'
;MSDTGDNESVAQSRDGQEQVDDNVVPASDNEEDDPIAELYGDEREEYEEEDANGEDLFRDDMLRDYRDQPELDNLSASGIDDTSDITELSFDARRRAEIAMARRDQLSMEDELYWEDGDESAASLARRRKRLVPRQPEEDIDEDDGEVPIDILENYHDRSARDHCSDEAVGREVFRRFKKFLNFFKEPVTNQNKYILSIRHMVAENRLSLEVDYNDLSNENGEPHIAFLLPEAPVQVLERLDQAVTAVVTRIFPWYKRVTNEVKVRVKNLPSEEDIRLLRQIHLNMLIKTSGVVTVTTGILPQLSVLKYDCKSCSFVLGPFVQRQDEETKPTTCPSCQSRGPFELNTEETIYHNYQRITIQESPNLVAAGRLPRSKEVILLGDLCDSCKPGDEIGFPVFNTVIIANHIVRKDRLGLFYFPKLLKKIFKESDSLTDEDIKAIRELAKHPQIAQRIFASIAPTIYGHDDVKQAVGLALFRGQAKNPQGKHRIRGDINVLLCGDPGTAKSQFLRYVAHLAPRSILTTGQGASAVGLT
;
A
#
# COMPACT_ATOMS: atom_id res chain seq x y z
N MET A 1 27.33 58.22 48.48
CA MET A 1 26.95 59.63 48.65
C MET A 1 25.44 59.70 48.55
N SER A 2 24.80 60.13 49.65
CA SER A 2 23.38 60.51 49.86
C SER A 2 22.29 59.48 49.48
N ASP A 3 21.66 58.75 50.40
CA ASP A 3 20.66 59.10 51.45
C ASP A 3 19.23 59.44 50.96
N THR A 4 18.27 58.76 51.62
CA THR A 4 16.83 59.05 51.83
C THR A 4 15.85 58.88 50.65
N GLY A 5 14.65 58.31 50.81
CA GLY A 5 13.94 57.84 51.98
C GLY A 5 12.59 57.18 51.62
N ASP A 6 12.08 56.40 52.56
CA ASP A 6 10.83 55.64 52.54
C ASP A 6 9.56 56.52 52.53
N ASN A 7 8.44 55.95 52.06
CA ASN A 7 7.13 56.29 52.61
C ASN A 7 6.15 55.12 52.48
N GLU A 8 5.71 54.65 53.66
CA GLU A 8 4.66 53.67 53.91
C GLU A 8 3.24 54.28 53.75
N SER A 9 2.24 53.42 53.53
CA SER A 9 0.96 53.32 54.28
C SER A 9 -0.18 52.79 53.39
N VAL A 10 -0.66 51.56 53.60
CA VAL A 10 -1.72 51.09 54.53
C VAL A 10 -3.13 51.11 53.91
N ALA A 11 -3.63 49.88 53.69
CA ALA A 11 -4.96 49.31 53.87
C ALA A 11 -6.23 50.20 53.77
N GLN A 12 -7.23 49.70 53.04
CA GLN A 12 -8.54 49.41 53.62
C GLN A 12 -9.39 48.45 52.77
N SER A 13 -9.94 47.48 53.50
CA SER A 13 -10.91 46.43 53.19
C SER A 13 -12.31 46.93 52.84
N ARG A 14 -13.04 46.16 52.02
CA ARG A 14 -14.51 46.10 52.05
C ARG A 14 -15.01 44.68 51.83
N ASP A 15 -15.55 44.12 52.90
CA ASP A 15 -16.38 42.92 53.00
C ASP A 15 -17.81 43.13 52.48
N GLY A 16 -18.46 42.00 52.17
CA GLY A 16 -19.92 41.79 52.24
C GLY A 16 -20.65 41.92 50.89
N GLN A 17 -21.56 41.04 50.48
CA GLN A 17 -22.39 40.08 51.21
C GLN A 17 -22.85 38.93 50.30
N GLU A 18 -23.12 37.79 50.95
CA GLU A 18 -23.83 36.61 50.48
C GLU A 18 -25.23 36.95 49.94
N GLN A 19 -25.64 36.28 48.86
CA GLN A 19 -27.05 35.92 48.67
C GLN A 19 -27.15 34.46 48.23
N VAL A 20 -27.72 33.70 49.15
CA VAL A 20 -28.28 32.37 49.03
C VAL A 20 -29.61 32.50 48.30
N ASP A 21 -29.86 31.66 47.30
CA ASP A 21 -31.22 31.32 46.89
C ASP A 21 -31.32 29.80 46.79
N ASP A 22 -31.82 29.23 47.89
CA ASP A 22 -32.48 27.93 47.93
C ASP A 22 -33.82 28.05 47.19
N ASN A 23 -34.08 27.15 46.24
CA ASN A 23 -35.44 26.71 45.96
C ASN A 23 -35.43 25.26 45.48
N VAL A 24 -35.99 24.40 46.33
CA VAL A 24 -36.11 22.95 46.14
C VAL A 24 -37.60 22.60 46.28
N VAL A 25 -38.07 21.70 45.40
CA VAL A 25 -39.28 20.82 45.44
C VAL A 25 -40.63 21.42 44.93
N PRO A 26 -41.54 20.67 44.24
CA PRO A 26 -41.59 19.21 43.97
C PRO A 26 -41.73 18.74 42.50
N ALA A 27 -41.53 17.42 42.38
CA ALA A 27 -41.80 16.55 41.24
C ALA A 27 -43.26 16.52 40.75
N SER A 28 -43.42 16.30 39.44
CA SER A 28 -44.48 15.46 38.87
C SER A 28 -44.06 14.98 37.48
N ASP A 29 -44.38 13.71 37.22
CA ASP A 29 -44.04 12.90 36.06
C ASP A 29 -44.56 13.46 34.72
N ASN A 30 -43.80 13.26 33.64
CA ASN A 30 -44.23 12.46 32.47
C ASN A 30 -43.37 12.76 31.22
N GLU A 31 -42.89 11.65 30.66
CA GLU A 31 -42.79 11.32 29.23
C GLU A 31 -41.69 11.98 28.38
N GLU A 32 -40.97 11.07 27.74
CA GLU A 32 -39.78 11.18 26.92
C GLU A 32 -40.16 11.65 25.50
N ASP A 33 -39.36 12.53 24.88
CA ASP A 33 -39.38 12.73 23.43
C ASP A 33 -37.97 13.09 22.93
N ASP A 34 -37.26 12.07 22.43
CA ASP A 34 -35.96 12.16 21.75
C ASP A 34 -36.18 12.48 20.25
N PRO A 35 -35.63 13.59 19.72
CA PRO A 35 -35.87 14.04 18.33
C PRO A 35 -35.00 13.31 17.30
N ILE A 36 -34.83 11.99 17.43
CA ILE A 36 -33.99 11.15 16.55
C ILE A 36 -34.83 10.11 15.78
N ALA A 37 -36.13 9.99 16.06
CA ALA A 37 -37.03 9.03 15.41
C ALA A 37 -37.63 9.47 14.05
N GLU A 38 -37.44 10.73 13.62
CA GLU A 38 -38.04 11.27 12.38
C GLU A 38 -37.15 11.17 11.12
N LEU A 39 -35.99 10.50 11.19
CA LEU A 39 -35.05 10.39 10.06
C LEU A 39 -35.04 9.01 9.35
N TYR A 40 -35.79 8.03 9.84
CA TYR A 40 -35.93 6.71 9.21
C TYR A 40 -37.41 6.39 8.98
N GLY A 41 -37.91 6.84 7.83
CA GLY A 41 -39.19 6.37 7.29
C GLY A 41 -39.13 4.88 6.99
N ASP A 42 -39.92 4.12 7.75
CA ASP A 42 -40.94 3.18 7.27
C ASP A 42 -40.60 2.33 6.03
N GLU A 43 -39.84 1.24 6.23
CA GLU A 43 -39.80 0.07 5.33
C GLU A 43 -39.61 -1.23 6.14
N ARG A 44 -40.52 -1.51 7.07
CA ARG A 44 -40.65 -2.84 7.68
C ARG A 44 -42.10 -3.20 7.89
N GLU A 45 -42.79 -3.54 6.81
CA GLU A 45 -44.02 -4.34 6.85
C GLU A 45 -44.32 -4.83 5.42
N GLU A 46 -43.80 -6.01 5.04
CA GLU A 46 -44.36 -6.89 3.99
C GLU A 46 -43.54 -8.20 3.92
N TYR A 47 -43.66 -9.07 4.93
CA TYR A 47 -43.39 -10.52 4.81
C TYR A 47 -44.15 -11.27 5.91
N GLU A 48 -45.47 -11.17 5.93
CA GLU A 48 -46.31 -12.13 6.64
C GLU A 48 -47.53 -12.42 5.77
N GLU A 49 -47.37 -13.32 4.80
CA GLU A 49 -48.46 -14.14 4.24
C GLU A 49 -47.90 -15.12 3.20
N GLU A 50 -47.13 -16.12 3.65
CA GLU A 50 -46.96 -17.41 2.95
C GLU A 50 -46.27 -18.38 3.91
N ASP A 51 -47.04 -19.31 4.47
CA ASP A 51 -46.66 -20.64 5.00
C ASP A 51 -47.51 -21.08 6.20
N ALA A 52 -48.83 -21.18 5.99
CA ALA A 52 -49.73 -21.84 6.94
C ALA A 52 -49.52 -23.38 7.04
N ASN A 53 -48.47 -23.93 6.40
CA ASN A 53 -48.11 -25.36 6.40
C ASN A 53 -46.61 -25.61 6.68
N GLY A 54 -45.87 -24.64 7.22
CA GLY A 54 -44.48 -24.85 7.65
C GLY A 54 -44.41 -25.44 9.07
N GLU A 55 -43.71 -26.57 9.23
CA GLU A 55 -43.40 -27.09 10.57
C GLU A 55 -42.29 -26.24 11.22
N ASP A 56 -42.55 -25.77 12.44
CA ASP A 56 -41.77 -24.78 13.18
C ASP A 56 -40.55 -25.44 13.86
N LEU A 57 -39.38 -25.37 13.21
CA LEU A 57 -38.15 -26.15 13.50
C LEU A 57 -37.41 -25.79 14.82
N PHE A 58 -37.88 -24.82 15.59
CA PHE A 58 -37.14 -24.28 16.76
C PHE A 58 -37.86 -24.42 18.12
N ARG A 59 -38.93 -25.23 18.20
CA ARG A 59 -39.64 -25.50 19.47
C ARG A 59 -39.01 -26.63 20.30
N ASP A 60 -39.46 -26.73 21.55
CA ASP A 60 -39.05 -27.74 22.55
C ASP A 60 -39.26 -29.22 22.12
N ASP A 61 -39.96 -29.47 21.01
CA ASP A 61 -40.16 -30.80 20.42
C ASP A 61 -39.02 -31.25 19.49
N MET A 62 -37.96 -30.45 19.29
CA MET A 62 -36.80 -30.75 18.41
C MET A 62 -36.11 -32.11 18.71
N LEU A 63 -36.21 -32.62 19.95
CA LEU A 63 -35.69 -33.94 20.31
C LEU A 63 -36.55 -35.14 19.82
N ARG A 64 -37.73 -34.91 19.23
CA ARG A 64 -38.55 -35.99 18.64
C ARG A 64 -38.03 -36.49 17.30
N ASP A 65 -37.37 -35.63 16.53
CA ASP A 65 -36.85 -35.98 15.18
C ASP A 65 -35.61 -36.88 15.24
N TYR A 66 -34.95 -36.93 16.40
CA TYR A 66 -33.81 -37.82 16.66
C TYR A 66 -34.22 -39.22 17.14
N ARG A 67 -35.49 -39.60 17.05
CA ARG A 67 -35.95 -40.95 17.43
C ARG A 67 -35.84 -41.90 16.25
N ASP A 68 -35.13 -43.00 16.44
CA ASP A 68 -35.01 -44.07 15.45
C ASP A 68 -36.39 -44.52 14.95
N GLN A 69 -36.65 -44.38 13.65
CA GLN A 69 -37.89 -44.81 13.01
C GLN A 69 -37.59 -46.07 12.19
N PRO A 70 -37.87 -47.27 12.72
CA PRO A 70 -37.48 -48.54 12.09
C PRO A 70 -38.20 -48.82 10.76
N GLU A 71 -39.21 -48.03 10.39
CA GLU A 71 -39.90 -48.14 9.09
C GLU A 71 -39.23 -47.30 7.98
N LEU A 72 -38.53 -46.22 8.32
CA LEU A 72 -37.86 -45.30 7.39
C LEU A 72 -36.34 -45.46 7.36
N ASP A 73 -35.74 -45.94 8.46
CA ASP A 73 -34.30 -46.22 8.59
C ASP A 73 -33.87 -47.59 8.00
N ASN A 74 -34.63 -48.11 7.04
CA ASN A 74 -34.23 -49.26 6.23
C ASN A 74 -33.96 -48.78 4.81
N LEU A 75 -32.69 -48.68 4.42
CA LEU A 75 -32.34 -48.36 3.03
C LEU A 75 -32.92 -49.41 2.08
N SER A 76 -33.56 -48.95 1.00
CA SER A 76 -34.03 -49.83 -0.06
C SER A 76 -32.83 -50.48 -0.75
N ALA A 77 -32.79 -51.81 -0.80
CA ALA A 77 -31.75 -52.56 -1.51
C ALA A 77 -31.82 -52.40 -3.05
N SER A 78 -32.83 -51.70 -3.58
CA SER A 78 -32.95 -51.43 -5.02
C SER A 78 -31.91 -50.42 -5.47
N GLY A 79 -30.92 -50.87 -6.24
CA GLY A 79 -29.86 -50.04 -6.80
C GLY A 79 -28.48 -50.26 -6.18
N ILE A 80 -28.37 -51.15 -5.19
CA ILE A 80 -27.08 -51.58 -4.66
C ILE A 80 -26.63 -52.80 -5.48
N ASP A 81 -25.65 -52.59 -6.37
CA ASP A 81 -25.02 -53.66 -7.15
C ASP A 81 -23.95 -54.39 -6.32
N ASP A 82 -24.41 -55.14 -5.31
CA ASP A 82 -23.56 -56.01 -4.48
C ASP A 82 -23.19 -57.32 -5.18
N THR A 83 -23.58 -57.49 -6.45
CA THR A 83 -23.35 -58.70 -7.25
C THR A 83 -22.26 -58.57 -8.31
N SER A 84 -21.66 -57.39 -8.45
CA SER A 84 -20.49 -57.23 -9.31
C SER A 84 -19.22 -57.62 -8.54
N ASP A 85 -18.64 -58.77 -8.87
CA ASP A 85 -17.25 -59.05 -8.55
C ASP A 85 -16.39 -58.01 -9.31
N ILE A 86 -16.04 -56.90 -8.65
CA ILE A 86 -15.20 -55.85 -9.21
C ILE A 86 -13.80 -56.42 -9.41
N THR A 87 -13.54 -56.94 -10.62
CA THR A 87 -12.17 -57.27 -11.03
C THR A 87 -11.32 -56.00 -11.04
N GLU A 88 -10.17 -56.01 -10.36
CA GLU A 88 -9.25 -54.87 -10.37
C GLU A 88 -8.87 -54.51 -11.82
N LEU A 89 -9.15 -53.27 -12.22
CA LEU A 89 -8.78 -52.73 -13.53
C LEU A 89 -7.25 -52.81 -13.70
N SER A 90 -6.80 -53.32 -14.85
CA SER A 90 -5.38 -53.34 -15.17
C SER A 90 -4.79 -51.92 -15.15
N PHE A 91 -3.50 -51.80 -14.82
CA PHE A 91 -2.83 -50.51 -14.67
C PHE A 91 -3.00 -49.58 -15.89
N ASP A 92 -3.03 -50.15 -17.10
CA ASP A 92 -3.22 -49.42 -18.34
C ASP A 92 -4.68 -48.93 -18.54
N ALA A 93 -5.66 -49.73 -18.10
CA ALA A 93 -7.07 -49.35 -18.11
C ALA A 93 -7.35 -48.23 -17.12
N ARG A 94 -6.70 -48.25 -15.94
CA ARG A 94 -6.83 -47.20 -14.91
C ARG A 94 -6.27 -45.86 -15.38
N ARG A 95 -5.10 -45.87 -16.03
CA ARG A 95 -4.48 -44.65 -16.59
C ARG A 95 -5.33 -44.03 -17.71
N ARG A 96 -6.00 -44.84 -18.54
CA ARG A 96 -6.94 -44.34 -19.57
C ARG A 96 -8.19 -43.72 -18.95
N ALA A 97 -8.71 -44.30 -17.88
CA ALA A 97 -9.85 -43.76 -17.15
C ALA A 97 -9.50 -42.41 -16.49
N GLU A 98 -8.33 -42.28 -15.87
CA GLU A 98 -7.84 -40.99 -15.33
C GLU A 98 -7.70 -39.91 -16.40
N ILE A 99 -7.12 -40.25 -17.56
CA ILE A 99 -7.00 -39.30 -18.69
C ILE A 99 -8.38 -38.88 -19.20
N ALA A 100 -9.35 -39.80 -19.22
CA ALA A 100 -10.72 -39.50 -19.65
C ALA A 100 -11.46 -38.60 -18.65
N MET A 101 -11.29 -38.83 -17.35
CA MET A 101 -11.83 -37.98 -16.28
C MET A 101 -11.20 -36.59 -16.31
N ALA A 102 -9.87 -36.51 -16.39
CA ALA A 102 -9.16 -35.24 -16.48
C ALA A 102 -9.58 -34.42 -17.72
N ARG A 103 -9.83 -35.07 -18.85
CA ARG A 103 -10.34 -34.42 -20.06
C ARG A 103 -11.77 -33.89 -19.88
N ARG A 104 -12.61 -34.59 -19.11
CA ARG A 104 -13.99 -34.18 -18.82
C ARG A 104 -14.00 -33.02 -17.81
N ASP A 105 -13.15 -33.06 -16.79
CA ASP A 105 -13.00 -32.00 -15.80
C ASP A 105 -12.47 -30.72 -16.45
N GLN A 106 -11.50 -30.86 -17.38
CA GLN A 106 -10.95 -29.76 -18.15
C GLN A 106 -11.99 -29.09 -19.07
N LEU A 107 -12.96 -29.86 -19.59
CA LEU A 107 -14.11 -29.34 -20.34
C LEU A 107 -15.16 -28.71 -19.41
N SER A 108 -15.37 -29.25 -18.21
CA SER A 108 -16.31 -28.65 -17.24
C SER A 108 -15.84 -27.29 -16.73
N MET A 109 -14.52 -27.08 -16.61
CA MET A 109 -13.94 -25.76 -16.31
C MET A 109 -14.09 -24.76 -17.47
N GLU A 110 -14.25 -25.24 -18.71
CA GLU A 110 -14.57 -24.37 -19.86
C GLU A 110 -16.07 -24.04 -19.95
N ASP A 111 -16.96 -24.97 -19.55
CA ASP A 111 -18.42 -24.79 -19.58
C ASP A 111 -19.00 -24.07 -18.33
N GLU A 112 -18.34 -24.08 -17.16
CA GLU A 112 -18.73 -23.27 -15.98
C GLU A 112 -18.47 -21.75 -16.15
N LEU A 113 -17.99 -21.33 -17.32
CA LEU A 113 -17.73 -19.93 -17.68
C LEU A 113 -18.90 -19.23 -18.40
N TYR A 114 -20.08 -19.86 -18.47
CA TYR A 114 -21.31 -19.24 -18.97
C TYR A 114 -22.44 -19.40 -17.95
N TRP A 115 -22.60 -18.41 -17.07
CA TRP A 115 -23.87 -18.20 -16.39
C TRP A 115 -24.90 -17.68 -17.39
N GLU A 116 -26.04 -18.35 -17.42
CA GLU A 116 -27.23 -18.06 -18.20
C GLU A 116 -27.77 -16.66 -17.88
N ASP A 117 -28.00 -15.86 -18.92
CA ASP A 117 -29.15 -14.96 -18.97
C ASP A 117 -29.80 -15.12 -20.35
N GLY A 118 -31.12 -15.31 -20.32
CA GLY A 118 -31.93 -15.95 -21.35
C GLY A 118 -32.06 -15.22 -22.68
N ASP A 119 -32.22 -16.03 -23.73
CA ASP A 119 -33.43 -15.98 -24.57
C ASP A 119 -33.43 -17.16 -25.56
N GLU A 120 -34.41 -18.05 -25.40
CA GLU A 120 -34.72 -19.14 -26.32
C GLU A 120 -35.35 -18.57 -27.60
N SER A 121 -34.66 -18.63 -28.74
CA SER A 121 -35.24 -18.94 -30.07
C SER A 121 -34.31 -18.60 -31.25
N ALA A 122 -33.15 -19.26 -31.41
CA ALA A 122 -32.43 -19.17 -32.70
C ALA A 122 -31.50 -20.34 -33.07
N ALA A 123 -31.44 -21.44 -32.30
CA ALA A 123 -30.32 -22.38 -32.41
C ALA A 123 -30.53 -23.66 -33.24
N SER A 124 -31.55 -23.76 -34.11
CA SER A 124 -31.82 -25.01 -34.85
C SER A 124 -31.49 -25.04 -36.35
N LEU A 125 -30.98 -23.95 -36.96
CA LEU A 125 -30.74 -23.91 -38.42
C LEU A 125 -29.27 -23.73 -38.87
N ALA A 126 -28.29 -23.64 -37.98
CA ALA A 126 -26.92 -23.23 -38.34
C ALA A 126 -25.88 -24.37 -38.50
N ARG A 127 -26.26 -25.65 -38.58
CA ARG A 127 -25.28 -26.77 -38.70
C ARG A 127 -25.08 -27.37 -40.10
N ARG A 128 -25.58 -26.75 -41.17
CA ARG A 128 -25.41 -27.31 -42.54
C ARG A 128 -24.83 -26.40 -43.63
N ARG A 129 -24.14 -25.31 -43.26
CA ARG A 129 -23.30 -24.54 -44.20
C ARG A 129 -22.00 -24.07 -43.55
N LYS A 130 -21.01 -24.96 -43.47
CA LYS A 130 -19.59 -24.60 -43.27
C LYS A 130 -18.73 -25.34 -44.29
N ARG A 131 -18.95 -25.02 -45.56
CA ARG A 131 -17.96 -25.09 -46.64
C ARG A 131 -18.18 -23.87 -47.51
N LEU A 132 -17.10 -23.10 -47.71
CA LEU A 132 -16.98 -21.88 -48.52
C LEU A 132 -17.63 -20.62 -47.94
N VAL A 133 -16.90 -19.94 -47.05
CA VAL A 133 -16.90 -18.48 -46.93
C VAL A 133 -15.43 -18.03 -46.79
N PRO A 134 -14.93 -17.06 -47.56
CA PRO A 134 -13.56 -16.57 -47.43
C PRO A 134 -13.40 -15.87 -46.07
N ARG A 135 -12.27 -16.13 -45.43
CA ARG A 135 -11.84 -15.46 -44.20
C ARG A 135 -11.80 -13.95 -44.44
N GLN A 136 -12.74 -13.21 -43.87
CA GLN A 136 -12.61 -11.77 -43.71
C GLN A 136 -11.39 -11.54 -42.79
N PRO A 137 -10.51 -10.59 -43.09
CA PRO A 137 -9.46 -10.22 -42.15
C PRO A 137 -10.16 -9.59 -40.96
N GLU A 138 -10.10 -10.26 -39.81
CA GLU A 138 -10.20 -9.56 -38.54
C GLU A 138 -9.04 -8.57 -38.55
N GLU A 139 -9.36 -7.28 -38.48
CA GLU A 139 -8.38 -6.23 -38.26
C GLU A 139 -7.83 -6.42 -36.83
N ASP A 140 -6.94 -7.40 -36.68
CA ASP A 140 -5.80 -7.23 -35.81
C ASP A 140 -5.12 -5.94 -36.29
N ILE A 141 -5.35 -4.84 -35.58
CA ILE A 141 -4.41 -3.72 -35.62
C ILE A 141 -3.16 -4.22 -34.90
N ASP A 142 -2.48 -5.18 -35.53
CA ASP A 142 -1.03 -5.21 -35.53
C ASP A 142 -0.65 -3.97 -36.34
N GLU A 143 -0.55 -2.83 -35.65
CA GLU A 143 0.27 -1.73 -36.15
C GLU A 143 1.60 -2.36 -36.57
N ASP A 144 1.92 -2.20 -37.86
CA ASP A 144 3.16 -2.59 -38.51
C ASP A 144 4.34 -1.93 -37.79
N ASP A 145 4.68 -2.50 -36.65
CA ASP A 145 5.79 -2.15 -35.80
C ASP A 145 6.99 -2.89 -36.40
N GLY A 146 7.49 -2.35 -37.52
CA GLY A 146 8.70 -2.86 -38.17
C GLY A 146 9.73 -3.24 -37.11
N GLU A 147 10.19 -4.49 -37.16
CA GLU A 147 11.15 -5.06 -36.20
C GLU A 147 12.35 -4.13 -36.10
N VAL A 148 12.33 -3.29 -35.07
CA VAL A 148 13.44 -2.41 -34.74
C VAL A 148 14.56 -3.35 -34.29
N PRO A 149 15.76 -3.31 -34.91
CA PRO A 149 16.82 -4.24 -34.57
C PRO A 149 17.13 -4.22 -33.07
N ILE A 150 17.40 -5.40 -32.51
CA ILE A 150 17.67 -5.64 -31.07
C ILE A 150 18.84 -4.77 -30.54
N ASP A 151 19.67 -4.24 -31.43
CA ASP A 151 20.91 -3.50 -31.14
C ASP A 151 20.72 -1.98 -31.00
N ILE A 152 19.49 -1.43 -31.01
CA ILE A 152 19.32 0.03 -30.89
C ILE A 152 19.67 0.53 -29.48
N LEU A 153 19.40 -0.24 -28.43
CA LEU A 153 19.66 0.18 -27.03
C LEU A 153 21.15 0.22 -26.66
N GLU A 154 22.01 -0.47 -27.41
CA GLU A 154 23.45 -0.54 -27.14
C GLU A 154 24.25 0.49 -27.95
N ASN A 155 23.72 0.92 -29.10
CA ASN A 155 24.40 1.80 -30.03
C ASN A 155 24.08 3.27 -29.74
N TYR A 156 24.83 3.86 -28.80
CA TYR A 156 24.66 5.26 -28.42
C TYR A 156 25.00 6.28 -29.53
N HIS A 157 25.60 5.88 -30.66
CA HIS A 157 25.93 6.76 -31.79
C HIS A 157 26.53 8.13 -31.37
N ASP A 158 27.39 8.14 -30.33
CA ASP A 158 27.99 9.33 -29.70
C ASP A 158 27.00 10.39 -29.15
N ARG A 159 25.74 10.00 -28.91
CA ARG A 159 24.70 10.85 -28.31
C ARG A 159 24.67 10.71 -26.80
N SER A 160 24.14 11.72 -26.12
CA SER A 160 23.85 11.60 -24.69
C SER A 160 22.75 10.55 -24.47
N ALA A 161 22.80 9.80 -23.37
CA ALA A 161 21.77 8.81 -23.06
C ALA A 161 20.36 9.41 -22.97
N ARG A 162 20.25 10.71 -22.65
CA ARG A 162 18.96 11.42 -22.62
C ARG A 162 18.39 11.63 -24.01
N ASP A 163 19.22 12.07 -24.95
CA ASP A 163 18.79 12.25 -26.34
C ASP A 163 18.45 10.88 -26.96
N HIS A 164 19.24 9.86 -26.64
CA HIS A 164 18.97 8.48 -27.08
C HIS A 164 17.62 7.96 -26.55
N CYS A 165 17.32 8.12 -25.25
CA CYS A 165 16.02 7.74 -24.69
C CYS A 165 14.85 8.57 -25.19
N SER A 166 15.10 9.76 -25.75
CA SER A 166 14.06 10.62 -26.33
C SER A 166 13.61 10.14 -27.71
N ASP A 167 14.45 9.38 -28.41
CA ASP A 167 14.10 8.80 -29.71
C ASP A 167 12.93 7.80 -29.55
N GLU A 168 11.89 7.96 -30.36
CA GLU A 168 10.66 7.15 -30.25
C GLU A 168 10.89 5.66 -30.50
N ALA A 169 11.87 5.31 -31.33
CA ALA A 169 12.26 3.92 -31.57
C ALA A 169 12.82 3.25 -30.31
N VAL A 170 13.69 3.96 -29.57
CA VAL A 170 14.25 3.50 -28.29
C VAL A 170 13.15 3.39 -27.25
N GLY A 171 12.28 4.39 -27.17
CA GLY A 171 11.13 4.39 -26.26
C GLY A 171 10.18 3.21 -26.49
N ARG A 172 9.89 2.87 -27.75
CA ARG A 172 9.08 1.69 -28.11
C ARG A 172 9.76 0.39 -27.70
N GLU A 173 11.07 0.27 -27.88
CA GLU A 173 11.80 -0.93 -27.47
C GLU A 173 11.85 -1.10 -25.95
N VAL A 174 12.09 -0.01 -25.19
CA VAL A 174 12.00 -0.01 -23.72
C VAL A 174 10.62 -0.47 -23.26
N PHE A 175 9.55 0.05 -23.89
CA PHE A 175 8.17 -0.35 -23.62
C PHE A 175 7.94 -1.86 -23.88
N ARG A 176 8.37 -2.38 -25.02
CA ARG A 176 8.20 -3.81 -25.37
C ARG A 176 8.98 -4.73 -24.44
N ARG A 177 10.24 -4.41 -24.14
CA ARG A 177 11.09 -5.20 -23.23
C ARG A 177 10.56 -5.20 -21.81
N PHE A 178 10.14 -4.05 -21.29
CA PHE A 178 9.56 -3.99 -19.97
C PHE A 178 8.21 -4.73 -19.86
N LYS A 179 7.39 -4.68 -20.91
CA LYS A 179 6.17 -5.50 -21.00
C LYS A 179 6.48 -7.00 -20.98
N LYS A 180 7.56 -7.45 -21.65
CA LYS A 180 8.03 -8.84 -21.57
C LYS A 180 8.50 -9.18 -20.16
N PHE A 181 9.29 -8.30 -19.54
CA PHE A 181 9.76 -8.45 -18.16
C PHE A 181 8.59 -8.69 -17.18
N LEU A 182 7.56 -7.84 -17.19
CA LEU A 182 6.42 -7.99 -16.27
C LEU A 182 5.66 -9.31 -16.42
N ASN A 183 5.60 -9.87 -17.63
CA ASN A 183 4.86 -11.11 -17.89
C ASN A 183 5.70 -12.38 -17.66
N PHE A 184 7.00 -12.34 -17.95
CA PHE A 184 7.86 -13.52 -17.96
C PHE A 184 8.84 -13.59 -16.79
N PHE A 185 9.01 -12.53 -16.02
CA PHE A 185 9.94 -12.53 -14.90
C PHE A 185 9.49 -13.51 -13.81
N LYS A 186 10.37 -14.47 -13.52
CA LYS A 186 10.23 -15.43 -12.44
C LYS A 186 11.31 -15.19 -11.42
N GLU A 187 10.90 -15.15 -10.15
CA GLU A 187 11.83 -15.01 -9.05
C GLU A 187 12.73 -16.25 -8.95
N PRO A 188 14.05 -16.11 -8.75
CA PRO A 188 14.98 -17.24 -8.75
C PRO A 188 14.74 -18.25 -7.62
N VAL A 189 14.10 -17.85 -6.52
CA VAL A 189 13.90 -18.70 -5.34
C VAL A 189 12.62 -19.51 -5.43
N THR A 190 11.51 -18.85 -5.78
CA THR A 190 10.15 -19.44 -5.77
C THR A 190 9.68 -19.90 -7.14
N ASN A 191 10.36 -19.48 -8.23
CA ASN A 191 9.99 -19.75 -9.62
C ASN A 191 8.54 -19.34 -9.98
N GLN A 192 7.96 -18.45 -9.18
CA GLN A 192 6.64 -17.86 -9.38
C GLN A 192 6.76 -16.49 -10.07
N ASN A 193 5.68 -16.08 -10.74
CA ASN A 193 5.60 -14.78 -11.41
C ASN A 193 5.33 -13.67 -10.38
N LYS A 194 6.41 -13.14 -9.77
CA LYS A 194 6.37 -12.11 -8.72
C LYS A 194 5.55 -10.88 -9.13
N TYR A 195 5.78 -10.35 -10.33
CA TYR A 195 5.13 -9.10 -10.78
C TYR A 195 3.64 -9.26 -11.12
N ILE A 196 3.21 -10.43 -11.57
CA ILE A 196 1.79 -10.69 -11.80
C ILE A 196 1.03 -10.77 -10.48
N LEU A 197 1.64 -11.41 -9.48
CA LEU A 197 1.07 -11.46 -8.12
C LEU A 197 1.03 -10.06 -7.49
N SER A 198 2.09 -9.27 -7.61
CA SER A 198 2.08 -7.90 -7.08
C SER A 198 1.07 -6.99 -7.78
N ILE A 199 0.87 -7.13 -9.10
CA ILE A 199 -0.21 -6.44 -9.82
C ILE A 199 -1.59 -6.84 -9.28
N ARG A 200 -1.82 -8.13 -8.99
CA ARG A 200 -3.08 -8.58 -8.39
C ARG A 200 -3.32 -7.96 -7.01
N HIS A 201 -2.29 -7.92 -6.16
CA HIS A 201 -2.37 -7.26 -4.86
C HIS A 201 -2.62 -5.75 -4.99
N MET A 202 -1.94 -5.10 -5.92
CA MET A 202 -2.13 -3.68 -6.22
C MET A 202 -3.58 -3.37 -6.62
N VAL A 203 -4.16 -4.16 -7.52
CA VAL A 203 -5.54 -4.00 -7.98
C VAL A 203 -6.54 -4.32 -6.87
N ALA A 204 -6.29 -5.35 -6.07
CA ALA A 204 -7.16 -5.70 -4.94
C ALA A 204 -7.25 -4.56 -3.89
N GLU A 205 -6.15 -3.84 -3.68
CA GLU A 205 -6.08 -2.70 -2.76
C GLU A 205 -6.38 -1.34 -3.43
N ASN A 206 -6.72 -1.32 -4.73
CA ASN A 206 -6.90 -0.11 -5.54
C ASN A 206 -5.71 0.87 -5.47
N ARG A 207 -4.48 0.36 -5.43
CA ARG A 207 -3.27 1.18 -5.40
C ARG A 207 -2.92 1.71 -6.80
N LEU A 208 -2.49 2.97 -6.87
CA LEU A 208 -2.09 3.65 -8.11
C LEU A 208 -0.65 3.36 -8.56
N SER A 209 0.09 2.56 -7.79
CA SER A 209 1.53 2.45 -7.90
C SER A 209 2.00 1.00 -7.85
N LEU A 210 2.84 0.62 -8.80
CA LEU A 210 3.50 -0.68 -8.83
C LEU A 210 4.94 -0.56 -8.37
N GLU A 211 5.33 -1.36 -7.39
CA GLU A 211 6.70 -1.40 -6.90
C GLU A 211 7.54 -2.39 -7.72
N VAL A 212 8.70 -1.92 -8.20
CA VAL A 212 9.64 -2.71 -9.02
C VAL A 212 11.01 -2.68 -8.39
N ASP A 213 11.58 -3.85 -8.11
CA ASP A 213 12.91 -3.96 -7.54
C ASP A 213 13.99 -3.76 -8.61
N TYR A 214 14.95 -2.87 -8.35
CA TYR A 214 16.07 -2.64 -9.25
C TYR A 214 16.96 -3.88 -9.42
N ASN A 215 17.13 -4.67 -8.36
CA ASN A 215 17.90 -5.91 -8.41
C ASN A 215 17.28 -6.92 -9.40
N ASP A 216 15.96 -7.00 -9.45
CA ASP A 216 15.23 -7.88 -10.36
C ASP A 216 15.42 -7.45 -11.82
N LEU A 217 15.44 -6.14 -12.07
CA LEU A 217 15.75 -5.59 -13.39
C LEU A 217 17.18 -5.87 -13.83
N SER A 218 18.14 -5.85 -12.90
CA SER A 218 19.56 -6.07 -13.18
C SER A 218 19.95 -7.55 -13.38
N ASN A 219 19.09 -8.49 -13.01
CA ASN A 219 19.37 -9.92 -13.14
C ASN A 219 19.38 -10.36 -14.61
N GLU A 220 20.02 -11.49 -14.92
CA GLU A 220 20.13 -12.04 -16.28
C GLU A 220 18.77 -12.43 -16.90
N ASN A 221 17.82 -12.85 -16.05
CA ASN A 221 16.43 -13.10 -16.46
C ASN A 221 15.59 -11.82 -16.61
N GLY A 222 16.17 -10.67 -16.25
CA GLY A 222 15.59 -9.35 -16.34
C GLY A 222 16.02 -8.61 -17.61
N GLU A 223 16.04 -7.28 -17.52
CA GLU A 223 16.39 -6.38 -18.63
C GLU A 223 17.51 -5.43 -18.18
N PRO A 224 18.78 -5.86 -18.22
CA PRO A 224 19.90 -5.10 -17.68
C PRO A 224 20.12 -3.77 -18.41
N HIS A 225 19.74 -3.68 -19.69
CA HIS A 225 19.81 -2.45 -20.48
C HIS A 225 18.92 -1.35 -19.88
N ILE A 226 17.69 -1.69 -19.49
CA ILE A 226 16.77 -0.74 -18.83
C ILE A 226 17.35 -0.29 -17.49
N ALA A 227 17.95 -1.23 -16.74
CA ALA A 227 18.61 -0.91 -15.48
C ALA A 227 19.76 0.09 -15.65
N PHE A 228 20.53 0.00 -16.74
CA PHE A 228 21.60 0.96 -17.05
C PHE A 228 21.07 2.34 -17.46
N LEU A 229 20.01 2.40 -18.26
CA LEU A 229 19.42 3.66 -18.77
C LEU A 229 18.68 4.45 -17.67
N LEU A 230 18.11 3.74 -16.70
CA LEU A 230 17.25 4.33 -15.66
C LEU A 230 17.96 5.38 -14.78
N PRO A 231 19.21 5.18 -14.30
CA PRO A 231 19.94 6.22 -13.57
C PRO A 231 20.27 7.48 -14.38
N GLU A 232 20.57 7.35 -15.67
CA GLU A 232 21.04 8.46 -16.51
C GLU A 232 19.90 9.33 -17.06
N ALA A 233 18.79 8.70 -17.44
CA ALA A 233 17.62 9.34 -18.06
C ALA A 233 16.30 8.88 -17.40
N PRO A 234 16.08 9.16 -16.10
CA PRO A 234 14.92 8.63 -15.38
C PRO A 234 13.59 9.18 -15.88
N VAL A 235 13.53 10.44 -16.32
CA VAL A 235 12.26 11.07 -16.73
C VAL A 235 11.66 10.36 -17.94
N GLN A 236 12.46 10.20 -19.00
CA GLN A 236 12.04 9.55 -20.22
C GLN A 236 11.75 8.06 -19.98
N VAL A 237 12.61 7.37 -19.23
CA VAL A 237 12.44 5.94 -18.98
C VAL A 237 11.19 5.68 -18.14
N LEU A 238 10.98 6.39 -17.02
CA LEU A 238 9.82 6.18 -16.15
C LEU A 238 8.49 6.43 -16.88
N GLU A 239 8.40 7.47 -17.73
CA GLU A 239 7.21 7.71 -18.55
C GLU A 239 6.86 6.49 -19.44
N ARG A 240 7.88 5.83 -20.02
CA ARG A 240 7.68 4.60 -20.83
C ARG A 240 7.34 3.39 -19.97
N LEU A 241 7.91 3.28 -18.78
CA LEU A 241 7.61 2.21 -17.84
C LEU A 241 6.16 2.31 -17.33
N ASP A 242 5.68 3.51 -17.02
CA ASP A 242 4.31 3.78 -16.58
C ASP A 242 3.29 3.39 -17.67
N GLN A 243 3.57 3.73 -18.93
CA GLN A 243 2.77 3.31 -20.08
C GLN A 243 2.72 1.77 -20.21
N ALA A 244 3.87 1.11 -20.05
CA ALA A 244 3.96 -0.35 -20.15
C ALA A 244 3.22 -1.07 -19.03
N VAL A 245 3.31 -0.61 -17.77
CA VAL A 245 2.50 -1.16 -16.68
C VAL A 245 1.03 -0.95 -16.95
N THR A 246 0.63 0.26 -17.32
CA THR A 246 -0.78 0.59 -17.58
C THR A 246 -1.37 -0.31 -18.67
N ALA A 247 -0.60 -0.59 -19.74
CA ALA A 247 -1.01 -1.52 -20.79
C ALA A 247 -1.16 -2.97 -20.28
N VAL A 248 -0.25 -3.44 -19.43
CA VAL A 248 -0.32 -4.80 -18.83
C VAL A 248 -1.51 -4.91 -17.89
N VAL A 249 -1.72 -3.92 -17.02
CA VAL A 249 -2.83 -3.89 -16.06
C VAL A 249 -4.17 -3.84 -16.79
N THR A 250 -4.31 -3.00 -17.81
CA THR A 250 -5.55 -2.89 -18.60
C THR A 250 -5.85 -4.19 -19.36
N ARG A 251 -4.81 -4.91 -19.81
CA ARG A 251 -4.96 -6.21 -20.46
C ARG A 251 -5.48 -7.29 -19.52
N ILE A 252 -4.98 -7.34 -18.28
CA ILE A 252 -5.40 -8.34 -17.28
C ILE A 252 -6.75 -7.94 -16.66
N PHE A 253 -6.96 -6.65 -16.42
CA PHE A 253 -8.13 -6.07 -15.77
C PHE A 253 -8.68 -4.88 -16.59
N PRO A 254 -9.55 -5.12 -17.58
CA PRO A 254 -10.09 -4.07 -18.44
C PRO A 254 -10.84 -2.96 -17.69
N TRP A 255 -11.52 -3.33 -16.59
CA TRP A 255 -12.33 -2.41 -15.79
C TRP A 255 -11.52 -1.47 -14.88
N TYR A 256 -10.22 -1.74 -14.69
CA TYR A 256 -9.37 -0.95 -13.78
C TYR A 256 -9.19 0.51 -14.24
N LYS A 257 -9.38 0.77 -15.53
CA LYS A 257 -9.36 2.12 -16.12
C LYS A 257 -10.38 3.08 -15.49
N ARG A 258 -11.44 2.56 -14.86
CA ARG A 258 -12.43 3.38 -14.13
C ARG A 258 -11.90 3.96 -12.83
N VAL A 259 -10.95 3.27 -12.19
CA VAL A 259 -10.34 3.71 -10.93
C VAL A 259 -9.22 4.70 -11.21
N THR A 260 -8.33 4.32 -12.14
CA THR A 260 -7.12 5.09 -12.44
C THR A 260 -6.80 5.04 -13.93
N ASN A 261 -6.50 6.19 -14.53
CA ASN A 261 -6.10 6.25 -15.93
C ASN A 261 -4.64 5.79 -16.15
N GLU A 262 -3.79 5.99 -15.16
CA GLU A 262 -2.35 5.74 -15.24
C GLU A 262 -1.85 5.07 -13.95
N VAL A 263 -1.00 4.06 -14.12
CA VAL A 263 -0.30 3.39 -13.01
C VAL A 263 1.16 3.78 -13.04
N LYS A 264 1.68 4.23 -11.89
CA LYS A 264 3.07 4.71 -11.76
C LYS A 264 4.01 3.62 -11.26
N VAL A 265 5.19 3.54 -11.86
CA VAL A 265 6.26 2.62 -11.45
C VAL A 265 7.11 3.24 -10.35
N ARG A 266 7.30 2.49 -9.28
CA ARG A 266 8.06 2.88 -8.11
C ARG A 266 9.28 1.99 -7.96
N VAL A 267 10.46 2.54 -8.18
CA VAL A 267 11.71 1.76 -8.17
C VAL A 267 12.21 1.57 -6.74
N LYS A 268 12.30 0.31 -6.30
CA LYS A 268 12.88 -0.09 -5.01
C LYS A 268 14.35 -0.49 -5.17
N ASN A 269 15.11 -0.37 -4.08
CA ASN A 269 16.44 -0.96 -3.92
C ASN A 269 17.52 -0.51 -4.94
N LEU A 270 17.64 0.78 -5.24
CA LEU A 270 18.80 1.29 -5.99
C LEU A 270 20.11 0.95 -5.24
N PRO A 271 21.15 0.43 -5.94
CA PRO A 271 22.36 -0.08 -5.30
C PRO A 271 23.26 1.03 -4.72
N SER A 272 23.31 2.19 -5.38
CA SER A 272 24.04 3.37 -4.91
C SER A 272 23.17 4.15 -3.93
N GLU A 273 23.68 4.39 -2.71
CA GLU A 273 23.09 5.31 -1.75
C GLU A 273 24.08 6.44 -1.49
N GLU A 274 23.62 7.68 -1.63
CA GLU A 274 24.43 8.88 -1.44
C GLU A 274 23.93 9.73 -0.28
N ASP A 275 24.87 10.31 0.46
CA ASP A 275 24.56 11.28 1.50
C ASP A 275 24.17 12.63 0.88
N ILE A 276 23.25 13.34 1.53
CA ILE A 276 22.79 14.68 1.13
C ILE A 276 23.98 15.66 0.97
N ARG A 277 25.05 15.49 1.75
CA ARG A 277 26.28 16.29 1.67
C ARG A 277 27.06 16.13 0.38
N LEU A 278 27.01 14.93 -0.20
CA LEU A 278 27.83 14.52 -1.33
C LEU A 278 27.19 14.89 -2.66
N LEU A 279 25.95 15.36 -2.65
CA LEU A 279 25.28 15.89 -3.84
C LEU A 279 26.08 17.05 -4.45
N ARG A 280 26.41 16.92 -5.75
CA ARG A 280 27.22 17.84 -6.56
C ARG A 280 26.59 18.04 -7.96
N GLN A 281 27.20 18.86 -8.80
CA GLN A 281 26.74 19.10 -10.18
C GLN A 281 26.68 17.84 -11.06
N ILE A 282 27.45 16.79 -10.75
CA ILE A 282 27.41 15.52 -11.49
C ILE A 282 26.02 14.88 -11.37
N HIS A 283 25.36 15.10 -10.25
CA HIS A 283 24.08 14.49 -9.84
C HIS A 283 22.86 15.18 -10.46
N LEU A 284 23.07 16.10 -11.41
CA LEU A 284 22.00 16.84 -12.07
C LEU A 284 21.22 15.95 -13.04
N ASN A 285 19.91 15.86 -12.79
CA ASN A 285 18.91 15.07 -13.53
C ASN A 285 19.27 13.58 -13.67
N MET A 286 19.94 13.02 -12.67
CA MET A 286 20.14 11.57 -12.51
C MET A 286 19.22 11.03 -11.40
N LEU A 287 18.97 9.72 -11.41
CA LEU A 287 18.26 9.02 -10.34
C LEU A 287 19.24 8.66 -9.22
N ILE A 288 18.98 9.12 -8.00
CA ILE A 288 19.88 8.95 -6.87
C ILE A 288 19.08 8.51 -5.67
N LYS A 289 19.57 7.57 -4.89
CA LYS A 289 18.94 7.23 -3.62
C LYS A 289 19.65 7.96 -2.49
N THR A 290 18.89 8.73 -1.71
CA THR A 290 19.41 9.43 -0.52
C THR A 290 18.61 9.05 0.71
N SER A 291 19.19 9.26 1.90
CA SER A 291 18.49 9.12 3.16
C SER A 291 18.68 10.31 4.09
N GLY A 292 17.67 10.54 4.93
CA GLY A 292 17.67 11.60 5.92
C GLY A 292 16.39 11.64 6.74
N VAL A 293 16.33 12.58 7.67
CA VAL A 293 15.19 12.79 8.58
C VAL A 293 14.33 13.93 8.05
N VAL A 294 13.02 13.71 7.99
CA VAL A 294 12.05 14.76 7.61
C VAL A 294 11.94 15.77 8.73
N THR A 295 12.16 17.05 8.44
CA THR A 295 12.08 18.13 9.43
C THR A 295 10.79 18.93 9.30
N VAL A 296 10.46 19.33 8.07
CA VAL A 296 9.31 20.18 7.78
C VAL A 296 8.51 19.54 6.66
N THR A 297 7.21 19.43 6.84
CA THR A 297 6.27 19.00 5.81
C THR A 297 5.24 20.11 5.59
N THR A 298 4.91 20.41 4.32
CA THR A 298 3.74 21.24 4.01
C THR A 298 2.47 20.40 4.11
N GLY A 299 1.33 21.08 4.20
CA GLY A 299 0.04 20.44 3.90
C GLY A 299 -0.02 19.96 2.45
N ILE A 300 -0.98 19.09 2.17
CA ILE A 300 -1.27 18.61 0.82
C ILE A 300 -2.01 19.72 0.07
N LEU A 301 -1.47 20.15 -1.06
CA LEU A 301 -2.04 21.17 -1.92
C LEU A 301 -2.37 20.54 -3.28
N PRO A 302 -3.51 20.89 -3.91
CA PRO A 302 -3.76 20.47 -5.29
C PRO A 302 -2.90 21.30 -6.25
N GLN A 303 -2.17 20.63 -7.14
CA GLN A 303 -1.42 21.24 -8.23
C GLN A 303 -2.09 20.90 -9.57
N LEU A 304 -2.05 21.84 -10.52
CA LEU A 304 -2.58 21.65 -11.87
C LEU A 304 -1.67 20.68 -12.65
N SER A 305 -2.22 19.62 -13.24
CA SER A 305 -1.49 18.73 -14.18
C SER A 305 -1.83 19.05 -15.62
N VAL A 306 -3.11 18.99 -15.97
CA VAL A 306 -3.63 19.24 -17.30
C VAL A 306 -4.56 20.44 -17.24
N LEU A 307 -4.13 21.49 -17.93
CA LEU A 307 -4.82 22.76 -18.03
C LEU A 307 -5.72 22.77 -19.25
N LYS A 308 -6.94 23.24 -19.04
CA LYS A 308 -7.85 23.65 -20.09
C LYS A 308 -8.27 25.08 -19.82
N TYR A 309 -8.35 25.87 -20.87
CA TYR A 309 -8.66 27.29 -20.78
C TYR A 309 -9.86 27.63 -21.64
N ASP A 310 -10.74 28.49 -21.16
CA ASP A 310 -11.86 29.00 -21.94
C ASP A 310 -11.50 30.34 -22.56
N CYS A 311 -11.69 30.45 -23.88
CA CYS A 311 -11.50 31.71 -24.57
C CYS A 311 -12.72 32.64 -24.36
N LYS A 312 -12.54 33.80 -23.74
CA LYS A 312 -13.63 34.78 -23.54
C LYS A 312 -14.25 35.31 -24.83
N SER A 313 -13.48 35.33 -25.92
CA SER A 313 -13.94 35.91 -27.19
C SER A 313 -14.88 34.99 -27.96
N CYS A 314 -14.76 33.66 -27.82
CA CYS A 314 -15.51 32.68 -28.61
C CYS A 314 -16.01 31.47 -27.82
N SER A 315 -15.88 31.48 -26.48
CA SER A 315 -16.28 30.41 -25.56
C SER A 315 -15.78 29.01 -25.93
N PHE A 316 -14.65 28.94 -26.66
CA PHE A 316 -14.04 27.69 -27.07
C PHE A 316 -13.06 27.22 -26.00
N VAL A 317 -13.17 25.95 -25.60
CA VAL A 317 -12.25 25.29 -24.67
C VAL A 317 -10.94 24.99 -25.39
N LEU A 318 -9.85 25.54 -24.87
CA LEU A 318 -8.48 25.36 -25.32
C LEU A 318 -7.81 24.31 -24.47
N GLY A 319 -7.11 23.38 -25.10
CA GLY A 319 -6.31 22.38 -24.41
C GLY A 319 -6.39 21.03 -25.10
N PRO A 320 -5.74 20.00 -24.52
CA PRO A 320 -5.07 19.98 -23.21
C PRO A 320 -3.66 20.60 -23.22
N PHE A 321 -3.32 21.39 -22.20
CA PHE A 321 -1.93 21.84 -21.96
C PHE A 321 -1.37 21.16 -20.71
N VAL A 322 -0.19 20.57 -20.81
CA VAL A 322 0.48 19.98 -19.64
C VAL A 322 1.24 21.08 -18.89
N GLN A 323 1.00 21.20 -17.60
CA GLN A 323 1.71 22.13 -16.73
C GLN A 323 3.03 21.49 -16.29
N ARG A 324 4.17 22.09 -16.69
CA ARG A 324 5.48 21.72 -16.15
C ARG A 324 5.72 22.46 -14.83
N GLN A 325 6.54 21.92 -13.93
CA GLN A 325 6.78 22.56 -12.63
C GLN A 325 7.52 23.89 -12.74
N ASP A 326 8.33 24.05 -13.79
CA ASP A 326 9.26 25.18 -13.93
C ASP A 326 8.67 26.37 -14.71
N GLU A 327 7.58 26.18 -15.47
CA GLU A 327 7.02 27.20 -16.35
C GLU A 327 5.49 27.13 -16.42
N GLU A 328 4.81 28.26 -16.18
CA GLU A 328 3.37 28.39 -16.38
C GLU A 328 3.01 28.31 -17.87
N THR A 329 2.28 27.26 -18.26
CA THR A 329 1.85 27.10 -19.66
C THR A 329 0.52 27.84 -19.88
N LYS A 330 0.59 28.97 -20.58
CA LYS A 330 -0.56 29.78 -20.99
C LYS A 330 -0.71 29.75 -22.51
N PRO A 331 -1.92 29.52 -23.06
CA PRO A 331 -2.13 29.62 -24.49
C PRO A 331 -1.87 31.05 -24.97
N THR A 332 -1.21 31.18 -26.12
CA THR A 332 -0.92 32.49 -26.72
C THR A 332 -1.99 32.94 -27.72
N THR A 333 -2.63 31.99 -28.41
CA THR A 333 -3.64 32.27 -29.44
C THR A 333 -4.71 31.20 -29.43
N CYS A 334 -5.98 31.60 -29.57
CA CYS A 334 -7.10 30.67 -29.75
C CYS A 334 -7.10 30.12 -31.20
N PRO A 335 -7.22 28.80 -31.43
CA PRO A 335 -7.30 28.23 -32.77
C PRO A 335 -8.63 28.56 -33.47
N SER A 336 -9.71 28.82 -32.72
CA SER A 336 -11.04 29.10 -33.30
C SER A 336 -11.19 30.55 -33.77
N CYS A 337 -10.81 31.52 -32.94
CA CYS A 337 -11.01 32.95 -33.25
C CYS A 337 -9.72 33.72 -33.56
N GLN A 338 -8.55 33.07 -33.48
CA GLN A 338 -7.23 33.69 -33.61
C GLN A 338 -6.98 34.88 -32.67
N SER A 339 -7.86 35.07 -31.68
CA SER A 339 -7.69 36.13 -30.70
C SER A 339 -6.59 35.74 -29.72
N ARG A 340 -5.77 36.73 -29.36
CA ARG A 340 -4.81 36.65 -28.24
C ARG A 340 -5.47 37.04 -26.91
N GLY A 341 -6.80 36.94 -26.87
CA GLY A 341 -7.64 37.48 -25.79
C GLY A 341 -7.31 36.88 -24.42
N PRO A 342 -7.91 37.41 -23.36
CA PRO A 342 -7.79 36.82 -22.04
C PRO A 342 -8.37 35.40 -22.04
N PHE A 343 -7.57 34.44 -21.61
CA PHE A 343 -7.95 33.06 -21.39
C PHE A 343 -8.21 32.85 -19.90
N GLU A 344 -9.37 32.29 -19.55
CA GLU A 344 -9.69 31.91 -18.16
C GLU A 344 -9.47 30.43 -17.97
N LEU A 345 -9.04 30.02 -16.78
CA LEU A 345 -8.84 28.62 -16.46
C LEU A 345 -10.21 27.94 -16.29
N ASN A 346 -10.44 26.87 -17.04
CA ASN A 346 -11.64 26.07 -16.89
C ASN A 346 -11.48 25.11 -15.72
N THR A 347 -11.99 25.49 -14.55
CA THR A 347 -11.88 24.68 -13.32
C THR A 347 -12.55 23.31 -13.39
N GLU A 348 -13.55 23.12 -14.26
CA GLU A 348 -14.34 21.89 -14.34
C GLU A 348 -13.61 20.78 -15.09
N GLU A 349 -12.96 21.13 -16.20
CA GLU A 349 -12.29 20.15 -17.06
C GLU A 349 -10.77 20.03 -16.80
N THR A 350 -10.20 20.90 -15.96
CA THR A 350 -8.80 20.81 -15.53
C THR A 350 -8.56 19.63 -14.60
N ILE A 351 -7.45 18.92 -14.80
CA ILE A 351 -7.05 17.81 -13.93
C ILE A 351 -6.06 18.35 -12.89
N TYR A 352 -6.28 17.95 -11.64
CA TYR A 352 -5.44 18.26 -10.49
C TYR A 352 -4.75 16.99 -9.99
N HIS A 353 -3.55 17.13 -9.43
CA HIS A 353 -2.88 16.09 -8.66
C HIS A 353 -2.42 16.63 -7.31
N ASN A 354 -2.30 15.74 -6.33
CA ASN A 354 -1.80 16.11 -5.00
C ASN A 354 -0.33 16.49 -5.07
N TYR A 355 0.03 17.57 -4.38
CA TYR A 355 1.38 18.09 -4.26
C TYR A 355 1.72 18.31 -2.79
N GLN A 356 2.90 17.86 -2.38
CA GLN A 356 3.42 18.10 -1.04
C GLN A 356 4.91 18.37 -1.11
N ARG A 357 5.39 19.38 -0.36
CA ARG A 357 6.80 19.69 -0.24
C ARG A 357 7.29 19.31 1.15
N ILE A 358 8.42 18.61 1.21
CA ILE A 358 9.07 18.19 2.45
C ILE A 358 10.52 18.67 2.46
N THR A 359 11.04 18.96 3.66
CA THR A 359 12.47 19.24 3.85
C THR A 359 13.10 18.09 4.60
N ILE A 360 14.18 17.57 4.05
CA ILE A 360 14.93 16.44 4.61
C ILE A 360 16.28 16.93 5.04
N GLN A 361 16.71 16.47 6.20
CA GLN A 361 17.99 16.78 6.81
C GLN A 361 18.83 15.51 6.96
N GLU A 362 20.16 15.66 6.90
CA GLU A 362 21.08 14.56 7.21
C GLU A 362 20.77 13.95 8.58
N SER A 363 20.80 12.62 8.68
CA SER A 363 20.61 11.92 9.95
C SER A 363 21.70 12.34 10.95
N PRO A 364 21.34 12.74 12.19
CA PRO A 364 22.30 13.28 13.15
C PRO A 364 23.43 12.29 13.50
N ASN A 365 23.18 10.99 13.35
CA ASN A 365 24.14 9.92 13.60
C ASN A 365 25.28 9.87 12.56
N LEU A 366 25.03 10.33 11.32
CA LEU A 366 26.01 10.33 10.22
C LEU A 366 26.80 11.63 10.15
N VAL A 367 26.34 12.68 10.84
CA VAL A 367 26.97 14.00 10.82
C VAL A 367 28.22 14.00 11.67
N ALA A 368 29.37 14.29 11.05
CA ALA A 368 30.63 14.47 11.76
C ALA A 368 30.49 15.53 12.87
N ALA A 369 31.01 15.21 14.06
CA ALA A 369 30.91 16.06 15.24
C ALA A 369 31.39 17.49 14.95
N GLY A 370 30.59 18.48 15.37
CA GLY A 370 30.90 19.90 15.20
C GLY A 370 30.59 20.50 13.83
N ARG A 371 30.02 19.73 12.88
CA ARG A 371 29.51 20.28 11.61
C ARG A 371 28.00 20.45 11.62
N LEU A 372 27.53 21.51 10.96
CA LEU A 372 26.11 21.75 10.76
C LEU A 372 25.53 20.71 9.78
N PRO A 373 24.39 20.09 10.09
CA PRO A 373 23.68 19.21 9.18
C PRO A 373 23.16 20.02 7.99
N ARG A 374 23.20 19.42 6.79
CA ARG A 374 22.61 20.03 5.60
C ARG A 374 21.19 19.52 5.39
N SER A 375 20.38 20.35 4.77
CA SER A 375 19.02 20.03 4.36
C SER A 375 18.80 20.23 2.86
N LYS A 376 17.81 19.52 2.33
CA LYS A 376 17.34 19.62 0.94
C LYS A 376 15.82 19.54 0.91
N GLU A 377 15.22 20.29 -0.01
CA GLU A 377 13.79 20.25 -0.29
C GLU A 377 13.48 19.15 -1.29
N VAL A 378 12.33 18.51 -1.10
CA VAL A 378 11.84 17.35 -1.83
C VAL A 378 10.37 17.52 -2.11
N ILE A 379 9.94 17.13 -3.31
CA ILE A 379 8.56 17.20 -3.77
C ILE A 379 8.00 15.79 -3.88
N LEU A 380 6.82 15.61 -3.27
CA LEU A 380 6.00 14.41 -3.36
C LEU A 380 4.79 14.72 -4.22
N LEU A 381 4.44 13.80 -5.12
CA LEU A 381 3.34 13.96 -6.06
C LEU A 381 2.37 12.78 -5.93
N GLY A 382 1.07 13.06 -6.00
CA GLY A 382 0.02 12.05 -6.07
C GLY A 382 -0.07 11.15 -4.83
N ASP A 383 0.11 9.85 -5.07
CA ASP A 383 0.14 8.72 -4.11
C ASP A 383 1.20 8.87 -3.01
N LEU A 384 2.29 9.60 -3.27
CA LEU A 384 3.37 9.78 -2.28
C LEU A 384 3.04 10.83 -1.21
N CYS A 385 1.97 11.60 -1.37
CA CYS A 385 1.57 12.59 -0.37
C CYS A 385 1.13 11.90 0.92
N ASP A 386 1.40 12.52 2.07
CA ASP A 386 1.14 11.98 3.43
C ASP A 386 1.88 10.68 3.78
N SER A 387 2.82 10.26 2.93
CA SER A 387 3.65 9.07 3.18
C SER A 387 4.75 9.31 4.21
N CYS A 388 4.96 10.51 4.74
CA CYS A 388 5.98 10.77 5.76
C CYS A 388 5.53 11.83 6.76
N LYS A 389 5.98 11.69 8.02
CA LYS A 389 5.72 12.65 9.09
C LYS A 389 7.03 13.31 9.54
N PRO A 390 6.97 14.54 10.07
CA PRO A 390 8.15 15.16 10.70
C PRO A 390 8.74 14.26 11.78
N GLY A 391 10.06 14.03 11.72
CA GLY A 391 10.80 13.15 12.63
C GLY A 391 11.09 11.76 12.09
N ASP A 392 10.39 11.32 11.04
CA ASP A 392 10.63 10.05 10.38
C ASP A 392 11.98 10.07 9.64
N GLU A 393 12.72 8.96 9.73
CA GLU A 393 13.90 8.72 8.90
C GLU A 393 13.46 8.02 7.62
N ILE A 394 13.70 8.64 6.47
CA ILE A 394 13.26 8.14 5.17
C ILE A 394 14.44 7.98 4.22
N GLY A 395 14.35 6.99 3.34
CA GLY A 395 15.26 6.80 2.21
C GLY A 395 14.46 6.63 0.94
N PHE A 396 14.77 7.41 -0.10
CA PHE A 396 14.02 7.37 -1.35
C PHE A 396 14.94 7.64 -2.54
N PRO A 397 14.70 6.99 -3.70
CA PRO A 397 15.17 7.50 -4.97
C PRO A 397 14.55 8.87 -5.27
N VAL A 398 15.45 9.81 -5.50
CA VAL A 398 15.34 11.22 -5.84
C VAL A 398 15.72 11.37 -7.30
N PHE A 399 14.98 12.18 -8.06
CA PHE A 399 15.47 12.68 -9.34
C PHE A 399 15.34 14.20 -9.41
N ASN A 400 16.26 14.85 -10.15
CA ASN A 400 16.27 16.28 -10.50
C ASN A 400 16.76 17.29 -9.43
N THR A 401 17.12 18.49 -9.87
CA THR A 401 17.53 19.69 -9.10
C THR A 401 16.52 20.09 -8.04
N VAL A 402 15.25 20.03 -8.43
CA VAL A 402 14.09 19.95 -7.56
C VAL A 402 13.88 18.46 -7.32
N ILE A 403 14.26 17.99 -6.14
CA ILE A 403 14.25 16.56 -5.81
C ILE A 403 12.80 16.07 -5.84
N ILE A 404 12.41 15.34 -6.88
CA ILE A 404 11.12 14.67 -6.93
C ILE A 404 11.35 13.24 -6.43
N ALA A 405 10.60 12.86 -5.39
CA ALA A 405 10.67 11.50 -4.88
C ALA A 405 9.97 10.56 -5.87
N ASN A 406 10.67 9.49 -6.28
CA ASN A 406 10.03 8.41 -7.03
C ASN A 406 9.40 7.37 -6.09
N HIS A 407 10.09 6.96 -5.02
CA HIS A 407 9.56 5.92 -4.12
C HIS A 407 10.02 6.20 -2.69
N ILE A 408 9.12 6.20 -1.70
CA ILE A 408 9.53 6.44 -0.31
C ILE A 408 9.62 5.13 0.46
N VAL A 409 10.82 4.80 0.92
CA VAL A 409 11.01 3.79 1.97
C VAL A 409 11.12 4.53 3.29
N ARG A 410 10.19 4.29 4.23
CA ARG A 410 10.43 4.68 5.62
C ARG A 410 11.49 3.76 6.20
N LYS A 411 12.61 4.34 6.65
CA LYS A 411 13.61 3.60 7.42
C LYS A 411 13.18 3.71 8.88
N ASP A 412 12.48 2.70 9.38
CA ASP A 412 12.28 2.60 10.83
C ASP A 412 13.66 2.56 11.51
N ARG A 413 13.83 3.35 12.57
CA ARG A 413 15.13 3.60 13.24
C ARG A 413 15.67 2.35 13.93
N LEU A 414 16.21 1.40 13.17
CA LEU A 414 17.13 0.40 13.70
C LEU A 414 18.56 0.95 13.63
N GLY A 415 18.97 1.60 14.72
CA GLY A 415 20.37 1.96 14.95
C GLY A 415 21.27 0.73 14.81
N LEU A 416 22.05 0.70 13.74
CA LEU A 416 22.87 -0.44 13.38
C LEU A 416 24.19 -0.37 14.16
N PHE A 417 24.22 -0.86 15.41
CA PHE A 417 25.47 -1.19 16.08
C PHE A 417 25.32 -2.52 16.83
N TYR A 418 26.15 -3.49 16.41
CA TYR A 418 26.24 -4.89 16.84
C TYR A 418 25.21 -5.84 16.19
N PHE A 419 25.72 -6.78 15.39
CA PHE A 419 25.08 -7.81 14.53
C PHE A 419 24.73 -7.40 13.08
N PRO A 420 25.73 -7.35 12.16
CA PRO A 420 25.57 -6.72 10.85
C PRO A 420 24.90 -7.56 9.73
N LYS A 421 24.65 -8.86 9.92
CA LYS A 421 24.30 -9.76 8.78
C LYS A 421 22.94 -10.47 8.86
N LEU A 422 22.42 -10.80 10.04
CA LEU A 422 21.13 -11.50 10.16
C LEU A 422 19.93 -10.55 10.25
N LEU A 423 20.03 -9.46 11.03
CA LEU A 423 18.90 -8.55 11.27
C LEU A 423 18.52 -7.69 10.06
N LYS A 424 19.49 -7.40 9.16
CA LYS A 424 19.23 -6.71 7.89
C LYS A 424 18.38 -7.53 6.91
N LYS A 425 18.36 -8.87 7.03
CA LYS A 425 17.47 -9.74 6.24
C LYS A 425 16.05 -9.71 6.79
N ILE A 426 15.92 -9.91 8.11
CA ILE A 426 14.63 -10.13 8.79
C ILE A 426 13.64 -8.95 8.65
N PHE A 427 14.13 -7.70 8.60
CA PHE A 427 13.24 -6.53 8.49
C PHE A 427 13.14 -5.92 7.09
N LYS A 428 13.93 -6.39 6.11
CA LYS A 428 13.69 -5.99 4.71
C LYS A 428 12.42 -6.64 4.14
N GLU A 429 11.90 -7.67 4.83
CA GLU A 429 10.71 -8.46 4.51
C GLU A 429 9.49 -8.10 5.38
N SER A 430 9.59 -7.15 6.32
CA SER A 430 8.50 -6.90 7.29
C SER A 430 7.23 -6.26 6.71
N ASP A 431 7.27 -5.73 5.48
CA ASP A 431 6.06 -5.22 4.81
C ASP A 431 5.37 -6.29 3.95
N SER A 432 5.98 -7.46 3.73
CA SER A 432 5.39 -8.57 3.01
C SER A 432 5.90 -9.89 3.57
N LEU A 433 5.30 -10.35 4.68
CA LEU A 433 5.51 -11.71 5.17
C LEU A 433 5.17 -12.69 4.05
N THR A 434 6.10 -13.58 3.70
CA THR A 434 5.82 -14.60 2.70
C THR A 434 4.84 -15.63 3.27
N ASP A 435 4.12 -16.34 2.40
CA ASP A 435 3.24 -17.44 2.83
C ASP A 435 3.99 -18.53 3.60
N GLU A 436 5.28 -18.72 3.32
CA GLU A 436 6.17 -19.63 4.03
C GLU A 436 6.45 -19.13 5.45
N ASP A 437 6.74 -17.83 5.61
CA ASP A 437 6.94 -17.21 6.92
C ASP A 437 5.68 -17.29 7.78
N ILE A 438 4.50 -17.04 7.19
CA ILE A 438 3.22 -17.14 7.90
C ILE A 438 2.98 -18.58 8.38
N LYS A 439 3.30 -19.58 7.56
CA LYS A 439 3.22 -21.00 7.96
C LYS A 439 4.18 -21.31 9.10
N ALA A 440 5.44 -20.87 9.00
CA ALA A 440 6.43 -21.06 10.06
C ALA A 440 6.01 -20.41 11.38
N ILE A 441 5.44 -19.20 11.34
CA ILE A 441 4.90 -18.51 12.52
C ILE A 441 3.74 -19.31 13.13
N ARG A 442 2.81 -19.82 12.31
CA ARG A 442 1.68 -20.63 12.78
C ARG A 442 2.12 -21.96 13.40
N GLU A 443 3.17 -22.59 12.86
CA GLU A 443 3.75 -23.81 13.43
C GLU A 443 4.44 -23.53 14.76
N LEU A 444 5.23 -22.45 14.84
CA LEU A 444 5.89 -22.05 16.08
C LEU A 444 4.90 -21.65 17.17
N ALA A 445 3.79 -20.99 16.80
CA ALA A 445 2.74 -20.58 17.74
C ALA A 445 2.08 -21.76 18.47
N LYS A 446 2.05 -22.95 17.86
CA LYS A 446 1.47 -24.17 18.46
C LYS A 446 2.40 -24.84 19.48
N HIS A 447 3.66 -24.41 19.58
CA HIS A 447 4.62 -25.04 20.46
C HIS A 447 4.29 -24.78 21.95
N PRO A 448 4.22 -25.80 22.82
CA PRO A 448 3.75 -25.64 24.20
C PRO A 448 4.62 -24.71 25.06
N GLN A 449 5.91 -24.57 24.73
CA GLN A 449 6.86 -23.69 25.44
C GLN A 449 7.21 -22.42 24.65
N ILE A 450 6.32 -21.91 23.80
CA ILE A 450 6.61 -20.73 22.97
C ILE A 450 6.95 -19.48 23.79
N ALA A 451 6.27 -19.27 24.93
CA ALA A 451 6.51 -18.12 25.81
C ALA A 451 7.95 -18.08 26.34
N GLN A 452 8.46 -19.22 26.83
CA GLN A 452 9.83 -19.31 27.33
C GLN A 452 10.86 -19.08 26.22
N ARG A 453 10.60 -19.57 25.01
CA ARG A 453 11.47 -19.33 23.84
C ARG A 453 11.51 -17.86 23.45
N ILE A 454 10.38 -17.15 23.53
CA ILE A 454 10.31 -15.70 23.27
C ILE A 454 11.06 -14.93 24.36
N PHE A 455 10.87 -15.26 25.64
CA PHE A 455 11.60 -14.55 26.71
C PHE A 455 13.10 -14.80 26.65
N ALA A 456 13.53 -16.00 26.26
CA ALA A 456 14.93 -16.32 26.05
C ALA A 456 15.55 -15.60 24.83
N SER A 457 14.73 -15.23 23.82
CA SER A 457 15.22 -14.51 22.64
C SER A 457 15.42 -13.01 22.89
N ILE A 458 14.84 -12.45 23.95
CA ILE A 458 15.00 -11.05 24.33
C ILE A 458 16.33 -10.84 25.05
N ALA A 459 17.17 -9.96 24.49
CA ALA A 459 18.49 -9.60 25.00
C ALA A 459 19.36 -10.83 25.38
N PRO A 460 19.70 -11.70 24.40
CA PRO A 460 20.41 -12.95 24.66
C PRO A 460 21.83 -12.73 25.19
N THR A 461 22.40 -11.54 24.98
CA THR A 461 23.74 -11.16 25.46
C THR A 461 23.80 -10.97 26.98
N ILE A 462 22.67 -10.75 27.64
CA ILE A 462 22.61 -10.54 29.08
C ILE A 462 22.26 -11.87 29.74
N TYR A 463 23.16 -12.36 30.59
CA TYR A 463 22.95 -13.58 31.37
C TYR A 463 21.97 -13.33 32.52
N GLY A 464 21.07 -14.29 32.76
CA GLY A 464 20.06 -14.23 33.82
C GLY A 464 18.97 -13.18 33.59
N HIS A 465 18.42 -12.67 34.70
CA HIS A 465 17.32 -11.70 34.76
C HIS A 465 16.07 -12.14 33.98
N ASP A 466 15.64 -13.39 34.18
CA ASP A 466 14.52 -13.98 33.45
C ASP A 466 13.20 -13.22 33.71
N ASP A 467 12.97 -12.76 34.94
CA ASP A 467 11.79 -11.95 35.30
C ASP A 467 11.76 -10.61 34.54
N VAL A 468 12.93 -9.97 34.37
CA VAL A 468 13.04 -8.69 33.65
C VAL A 468 12.80 -8.91 32.15
N LYS A 469 13.35 -9.98 31.58
CA LYS A 469 13.12 -10.36 30.18
C LYS A 469 11.64 -10.68 29.93
N GLN A 470 11.00 -11.38 30.87
CA GLN A 470 9.56 -11.65 30.81
C GLN A 470 8.74 -10.34 30.86
N ALA A 471 9.04 -9.44 31.79
CA ALA A 471 8.35 -8.15 31.89
C ALA A 471 8.51 -7.29 30.63
N VAL A 472 9.73 -7.22 30.08
CA VAL A 472 10.03 -6.50 28.84
C VAL A 472 9.33 -7.14 27.63
N GLY A 473 9.32 -8.47 27.55
CA GLY A 473 8.62 -9.20 26.49
C GLY A 473 7.13 -8.93 26.49
N LEU A 474 6.49 -9.00 27.66
CA LEU A 474 5.07 -8.68 27.80
C LEU A 474 4.78 -7.21 27.45
N ALA A 475 5.67 -6.29 27.80
CA ALA A 475 5.52 -4.88 27.45
C ALA A 475 5.63 -4.61 25.95
N LEU A 476 6.48 -5.36 25.23
CA LEU A 476 6.64 -5.26 23.78
C LEU A 476 5.39 -5.70 23.00
N PHE A 477 4.77 -6.81 23.39
CA PHE A 477 3.55 -7.30 22.74
C PHE A 477 2.30 -6.50 23.09
N ARG A 478 2.34 -5.73 24.19
CA ARG A 478 1.22 -4.95 24.76
C ARG A 478 -0.01 -5.82 25.12
N GLY A 479 -0.94 -5.22 25.86
CA GLY A 479 -2.27 -5.76 26.09
C GLY A 479 -3.31 -5.20 25.11
N GLN A 480 -4.51 -5.76 25.15
CA GLN A 480 -5.64 -5.24 24.38
C GLN A 480 -6.29 -4.05 25.11
N ALA A 481 -6.38 -2.91 24.44
CA ALA A 481 -7.17 -1.78 24.94
C ALA A 481 -8.67 -2.13 24.87
N LYS A 482 -9.43 -1.80 25.91
CA LYS A 482 -10.87 -2.07 25.98
C LYS A 482 -11.62 -0.78 26.18
N ASN A 483 -12.76 -0.62 25.50
CA ASN A 483 -13.64 0.52 25.68
C ASN A 483 -15.06 0.03 26.02
N PRO A 484 -15.31 -0.42 27.27
CA PRO A 484 -16.63 -0.87 27.66
C PRO A 484 -17.65 0.27 27.50
N GLN A 485 -18.67 0.01 26.67
CA GLN A 485 -19.82 0.90 26.45
C GLN A 485 -19.47 2.33 26.00
N GLY A 486 -18.29 2.55 25.41
CA GLY A 486 -17.89 3.87 24.87
C GLY A 486 -17.59 4.97 25.89
N LYS A 487 -17.80 4.74 27.20
CA LYS A 487 -17.66 5.77 28.25
C LYS A 487 -16.21 6.03 28.66
N HIS A 488 -15.40 4.97 28.76
CA HIS A 488 -14.01 5.07 29.22
C HIS A 488 -13.10 4.07 28.50
N ARG A 489 -12.03 4.59 27.89
CA ARG A 489 -10.99 3.76 27.28
C ARG A 489 -10.00 3.27 28.33
N ILE A 490 -10.01 1.96 28.61
CA ILE A 490 -9.04 1.28 29.45
C ILE A 490 -7.76 1.04 28.65
N ARG A 491 -6.62 1.47 29.19
CA ARG A 491 -5.31 1.31 28.53
C ARG A 491 -4.92 -0.16 28.41
N GLY A 492 -4.42 -0.56 27.24
CA GLY A 492 -3.76 -1.86 27.03
C GLY A 492 -2.24 -1.79 27.24
N ASP A 493 -1.70 -0.58 27.39
CA ASP A 493 -0.25 -0.34 27.42
C ASP A 493 0.33 -0.60 28.81
N ILE A 494 1.44 -1.35 28.84
CA ILE A 494 2.14 -1.74 30.07
C ILE A 494 3.39 -0.86 30.22
N ASN A 495 3.44 -0.10 31.31
CA ASN A 495 4.61 0.69 31.67
C ASN A 495 5.51 -0.13 32.60
N VAL A 496 6.80 -0.24 32.27
CA VAL A 496 7.78 -0.99 33.05
C VAL A 496 8.84 -0.04 33.61
N LEU A 497 9.07 -0.10 34.92
CA LEU A 497 10.14 0.63 35.60
C LEU A 497 11.25 -0.34 36.01
N LEU A 498 12.46 -0.14 35.49
CA LEU A 498 13.64 -0.93 35.87
C LEU A 498 14.45 -0.17 36.94
N CYS A 499 14.26 -0.54 38.20
CA CYS A 499 15.02 0.00 39.33
C CYS A 499 16.05 -1.03 39.84
N GLY A 500 17.20 -0.56 40.33
CA GLY A 500 18.24 -1.44 40.90
C GLY A 500 19.59 -0.76 41.02
N ASP A 501 20.63 -1.52 41.31
CA ASP A 501 22.00 -1.01 41.47
C ASP A 501 22.61 -0.52 40.14
N PRO A 502 23.60 0.39 40.18
CA PRO A 502 24.38 0.72 38.99
C PRO A 502 25.17 -0.50 38.49
N GLY A 503 25.29 -0.67 37.17
CA GLY A 503 26.08 -1.75 36.57
C GLY A 503 25.30 -3.03 36.24
N THR A 504 24.01 -3.15 36.57
CA THR A 504 23.18 -4.34 36.30
C THR A 504 22.59 -4.39 34.87
N ALA A 505 23.32 -3.88 33.88
CA ALA A 505 22.94 -3.89 32.45
C ALA A 505 21.57 -3.26 32.08
N LYS A 506 20.88 -2.54 32.99
CA LYS A 506 19.59 -1.85 32.74
C LYS A 506 19.56 -1.02 31.45
N SER A 507 20.60 -0.20 31.22
CA SER A 507 20.68 0.61 30.01
C SER A 507 20.85 -0.22 28.73
N GLN A 508 21.43 -1.42 28.81
CA GLN A 508 21.58 -2.31 27.65
C GLN A 508 20.24 -2.96 27.27
N PHE A 509 19.40 -3.32 28.25
CA PHE A 509 18.03 -3.78 27.97
C PHE A 509 17.24 -2.73 27.18
N LEU A 510 17.28 -1.46 27.62
CA LEU A 510 16.56 -0.37 26.93
C LEU A 510 17.07 -0.14 25.50
N ARG A 511 18.39 -0.22 25.28
CA ARG A 511 18.95 -0.14 23.91
C ARG A 511 18.51 -1.30 23.03
N TYR A 512 18.54 -2.53 23.56
CA TYR A 512 18.07 -3.70 22.83
C TYR A 512 16.59 -3.57 22.43
N VAL A 513 15.74 -3.14 23.36
CA VAL A 513 14.31 -2.87 23.11
C VAL A 513 14.12 -1.77 22.07
N ALA A 514 14.92 -0.70 22.13
CA ALA A 514 14.88 0.37 21.15
C ALA A 514 15.22 -0.13 19.73
N HIS A 515 16.11 -1.11 19.60
CA HIS A 515 16.42 -1.74 18.31
C HIS A 515 15.37 -2.77 17.88
N LEU A 516 14.70 -3.45 18.81
CA LEU A 516 13.72 -4.47 18.46
C LEU A 516 12.37 -3.86 18.06
N ALA A 517 11.95 -2.78 18.71
CA ALA A 517 10.65 -2.16 18.46
C ALA A 517 10.68 -1.31 17.17
N PRO A 518 9.66 -1.42 16.29
CA PRO A 518 9.62 -0.71 15.01
C PRO A 518 9.56 0.81 15.20
N ARG A 519 8.89 1.27 16.25
CA ARG A 519 8.77 2.69 16.62
C ARG A 519 9.25 2.89 18.04
N SER A 520 10.49 3.33 18.18
CA SER A 520 11.09 3.64 19.48
C SER A 520 11.84 4.97 19.44
N ILE A 521 11.79 5.68 20.56
CA ILE A 521 12.57 6.90 20.79
C ILE A 521 13.30 6.70 22.12
N LEU A 522 14.63 6.74 22.07
CA LEU A 522 15.46 6.65 23.27
C LEU A 522 15.80 8.06 23.75
N THR A 523 15.38 8.40 24.97
CA THR A 523 15.67 9.68 25.62
C THR A 523 16.36 9.47 26.96
N THR A 524 17.14 10.45 27.41
CA THR A 524 17.78 10.45 28.73
C THR A 524 17.14 11.52 29.62
N GLY A 525 17.00 11.26 30.92
CA GLY A 525 16.28 12.16 31.84
C GLY A 525 16.87 13.58 31.95
N GLN A 526 18.17 13.76 31.70
CA GLN A 526 18.78 15.09 31.66
C GLN A 526 18.52 15.84 30.34
N GLY A 527 18.30 15.12 29.23
CA GLY A 527 18.06 15.69 27.91
C GLY A 527 16.58 15.82 27.54
N ALA A 528 15.67 15.35 28.40
CA ALA A 528 14.23 15.37 28.15
C ALA A 528 13.56 16.43 29.03
N SER A 529 12.94 17.43 28.42
CA SER A 529 12.05 18.36 29.11
C SER A 529 10.60 17.87 29.01
N ALA A 530 9.75 18.25 29.98
CA ALA A 530 8.32 17.88 29.94
C ALA A 530 7.66 18.31 28.62
N VAL A 531 8.01 19.51 28.13
CA VAL A 531 7.53 20.08 26.87
C VAL A 531 8.10 19.38 25.63
N GLY A 532 9.28 18.75 25.73
CA GLY A 532 9.91 18.02 24.62
C GLY A 532 9.50 16.55 24.52
N LEU A 533 8.83 16.01 25.56
CA LEU A 533 8.27 14.66 25.57
C LEU A 533 6.78 14.63 25.20
N THR A 534 6.07 15.72 25.49
CA THR A 534 4.68 15.97 25.04
C THR A 534 4.69 16.55 23.64
#